data_AF-A0A1G3MFA0-F1
#
_entry.id   AF-A0A1G3MFA0-F1
#
_cell.length_a   1.000
_cell.length_b   1.000
_cell.length_c   1.000
_cell.angle_alpha   90.00
_cell.angle_beta   90.00
_cell.angle_gamma   90.00
#
_symmetry.space_group_name_H-M   'P 1'
#
loop_
_entity.id
_entity.type
_entity.pdbx_description
1 polymer ?
#
loop_
_entity_poly.entity_id
_entity_poly.type
_entity_poly.pdbx_seq_one_letter_code
_entity_poly.pdbx_strand_id
1 'polypeptide(L)'
;MRITQADFRTVRIVAGGLTVLLRYSLYQDGDERLPESIACRGDQVTAYFLASTIRDFIVPERHGLSIQRTWTVLQEGRVGLSFCLEFPELTGAAWLLPGVARGEAVPLEAEPADGSLTALPAGVYLLAGRASVLVFADPPAVERRGSSVELARLVQEEEPLVRVELRRPPRAGTAPGRRSAQRSQSGLQAQAALRVSGSLEQAARLNLVIAPARELFAQGLSTALDRLATWQPRPAGAQGNLVPAALQARTRKEIAACRQHLLVDQGGTCGLRLSPGLEILSTSAGAGLAALLPGLFPGEEEMEELALRLADFVLRAQLPTGLFCERFDLKRRSWLEADGRKTRPPAVPAGQSAETAWALVVLVGLLRRRRLPHLRYLHAAARAVGALAAAAAASPASETEALVLPEPLAELYLLTGKDAHKKTLAGIRERFFSMDREPAAEDALQPAFQRARAAAALNAAGFLPKGPEACLYSLLPWIHLNPGESPGQAGPVPCGGLHETLGARRLLFRGFELAHLLARLGARLPQGTSFLRELLPRLLDFTLGQPVGTSYLSLGEPAGQDVGPVDSRLLVRELIARHRLLEEFPQFFPRSPPRQGAPA
;
A
#
# COMPACT_ATOMS: atom_id res chain seq x y z
N MET A 1 4.31 32.13 7.08
CA MET A 1 2.90 31.96 6.66
C MET A 1 2.21 33.31 6.78
N ARG A 2 1.34 33.68 5.82
CA ARG A 2 0.56 34.92 5.86
C ARG A 2 -0.91 34.60 5.63
N ILE A 3 -1.79 35.13 6.48
CA ILE A 3 -3.24 34.93 6.40
C ILE A 3 -3.87 36.31 6.24
N THR A 4 -4.69 36.47 5.20
CA THR A 4 -5.36 37.73 4.89
C THR A 4 -6.76 37.44 4.36
N GLN A 5 -7.73 38.27 4.73
CA GLN A 5 -9.05 38.24 4.11
C GLN A 5 -8.92 38.57 2.62
N ALA A 6 -9.50 37.73 1.76
CA ALA A 6 -9.49 37.94 0.30
C ALA A 6 -10.77 38.67 -0.15
N ASP A 7 -11.92 38.21 0.35
CA ASP A 7 -13.24 38.81 0.14
C ASP A 7 -14.12 38.58 1.40
N PHE A 8 -15.43 38.79 1.30
CA PHE A 8 -16.35 38.61 2.43
C PHE A 8 -16.63 37.14 2.81
N ARG A 9 -16.15 36.16 2.03
CA ARG A 9 -16.42 34.72 2.17
C ARG A 9 -15.17 33.82 2.10
N THR A 10 -14.00 34.39 1.83
CA THR A 10 -12.76 33.68 1.54
C THR A 10 -11.57 34.32 2.24
N VAL A 11 -10.70 33.48 2.78
CA VAL A 11 -9.39 33.86 3.32
C VAL A 11 -8.29 33.33 2.43
N ARG A 12 -7.30 34.19 2.14
CA ARG A 12 -6.08 33.82 1.43
C ARG A 12 -5.00 33.44 2.44
N ILE A 13 -4.44 32.25 2.28
CA ILE A 13 -3.34 31.72 3.07
C ILE A 13 -2.15 31.52 2.14
N VAL A 14 -1.02 32.15 2.46
CA VAL A 14 0.25 31.97 1.74
C VAL A 14 1.22 31.20 2.63
N ALA A 15 1.55 29.98 2.22
CA ALA A 15 2.42 29.06 2.94
C ALA A 15 3.20 28.16 1.97
N GLY A 16 4.47 27.86 2.26
CA GLY A 16 5.26 26.92 1.46
C GLY A 16 5.41 27.28 -0.02
N GLY A 17 5.35 28.58 -0.37
CA GLY A 17 5.39 29.04 -1.77
C GLY A 17 4.08 28.84 -2.55
N LEU A 18 3.02 28.40 -1.87
CA LEU A 18 1.71 28.15 -2.45
C LEU A 18 0.67 29.11 -1.85
N THR A 19 -0.32 29.50 -2.66
CA THR A 19 -1.49 30.25 -2.21
C THR A 19 -2.67 29.30 -2.11
N VAL A 20 -3.35 29.29 -0.97
CA VAL A 20 -4.57 28.54 -0.71
C VAL A 20 -5.67 29.54 -0.39
N LEU A 21 -6.81 29.40 -1.05
CA LEU A 21 -8.02 30.13 -0.71
C LEU A 21 -8.91 29.21 0.12
N LEU A 22 -9.18 29.62 1.36
CA LEU A 22 -10.07 28.94 2.30
C LEU A 22 -11.43 29.61 2.26
N ARG A 23 -12.42 28.92 1.69
CA ARG A 23 -13.78 29.41 1.53
C ARG A 23 -14.66 28.97 2.70
N TYR A 24 -15.53 29.87 3.14
CA TYR A 24 -16.50 29.63 4.20
C TYR A 24 -17.91 29.53 3.62
N SER A 25 -18.56 28.41 3.91
CA SER A 25 -19.98 28.20 3.64
C SER A 25 -20.58 27.31 4.72
N LEU A 26 -21.87 27.50 4.99
CA LEU A 26 -22.65 26.68 5.90
C LEU A 26 -23.73 25.97 5.10
N TYR A 27 -23.66 24.64 5.00
CA TYR A 27 -24.69 23.86 4.34
C TYR A 27 -25.80 23.52 5.35
N GLN A 28 -27.01 24.03 5.13
CA GLN A 28 -28.16 23.83 6.01
C GLN A 28 -29.40 23.50 5.19
N ASP A 29 -30.07 22.40 5.54
CA ASP A 29 -31.32 21.91 4.93
C ASP A 29 -31.28 21.73 3.41
N GLY A 30 -30.08 21.56 2.84
CA GLY A 30 -29.84 21.37 1.41
C GLY A 30 -29.22 22.60 0.74
N ASP A 31 -29.27 23.76 1.38
CA ASP A 31 -28.82 25.03 0.82
C ASP A 31 -27.41 25.41 1.28
N GLU A 32 -26.62 26.03 0.40
CA GLU A 32 -25.36 26.68 0.75
C GLU A 32 -25.65 28.11 1.22
N ARG A 33 -25.36 28.40 2.49
CA ARG A 33 -25.41 29.76 3.04
C ARG A 33 -24.00 30.36 3.02
N LEU A 34 -23.88 31.60 2.58
CA LEU A 34 -22.64 32.39 2.64
C LEU A 34 -22.59 33.21 3.93
N PRO A 35 -21.40 33.50 4.46
CA PRO A 35 -21.28 34.30 5.68
C PRO A 35 -21.69 35.75 5.41
N GLU A 36 -22.23 36.44 6.44
CA GLU A 36 -22.45 37.89 6.34
C GLU A 36 -21.14 38.66 6.46
N SER A 37 -20.19 38.10 7.22
CA SER A 37 -18.85 38.69 7.36
C SER A 37 -17.82 37.65 7.80
N ILE A 38 -16.56 37.96 7.50
CA ILE A 38 -15.40 37.25 8.02
C ILE A 38 -14.51 38.26 8.76
N ALA A 39 -14.06 37.87 9.95
CA ALA A 39 -13.04 38.58 10.70
C ALA A 39 -11.76 37.74 10.76
N CYS A 40 -10.65 38.31 10.32
CA CYS A 40 -9.33 37.69 10.39
C CYS A 40 -8.50 38.40 11.47
N ARG A 41 -8.04 37.65 12.49
CA ARG A 41 -7.21 38.16 13.59
C ARG A 41 -6.01 37.23 13.79
N GLY A 42 -4.89 37.56 13.16
CA GLY A 42 -3.68 36.72 13.22
C GLY A 42 -3.89 35.36 12.55
N ASP A 43 -3.78 34.30 13.34
CA ASP A 43 -4.00 32.90 12.96
C ASP A 43 -5.46 32.43 13.15
N GLN A 44 -6.31 33.29 13.70
CA GLN A 44 -7.72 33.02 13.92
C GLN A 44 -8.60 33.67 12.85
N VAL A 45 -9.55 32.91 12.31
CA VAL A 45 -10.59 33.42 11.41
C VAL A 45 -11.95 33.09 11.99
N THR A 46 -12.89 34.04 11.97
CA THR A 46 -14.29 33.79 12.32
C THR A 46 -15.20 34.25 11.20
N ALA A 47 -15.98 33.33 10.64
CA ALA A 47 -17.07 33.59 9.71
C ALA A 47 -18.41 33.57 10.46
N TYR A 48 -19.22 34.60 10.25
CA TYR A 48 -20.53 34.77 10.88
C TYR A 48 -21.65 34.40 9.90
N PHE A 49 -22.66 33.67 10.39
CA PHE A 49 -23.85 33.21 9.66
C PHE A 49 -25.11 33.42 10.50
N LEU A 50 -25.57 34.66 10.62
CA LEU A 50 -26.64 35.14 11.51
C LEU A 50 -26.41 34.67 12.96
N ALA A 51 -27.02 33.55 13.34
CA ALA A 51 -26.95 32.95 14.67
C ALA A 51 -25.84 31.87 14.79
N SER A 52 -25.14 31.53 13.71
CA SER A 52 -24.13 30.48 13.66
C SER A 52 -22.76 31.04 13.33
N THR A 53 -21.69 30.33 13.72
CA THR A 53 -20.32 30.74 13.38
C THR A 53 -19.46 29.56 12.96
N ILE A 54 -18.49 29.84 12.08
CA ILE A 54 -17.38 28.94 11.79
C ILE A 54 -16.12 29.64 12.26
N ARG A 55 -15.35 28.99 13.14
CA ARG A 55 -14.10 29.51 13.69
C ARG A 55 -12.95 28.61 13.28
N ASP A 56 -11.93 29.18 12.67
CA ASP A 56 -10.71 28.47 12.31
C ASP A 56 -9.52 28.99 13.11
N PHE A 57 -8.67 28.06 13.54
CA PHE A 57 -7.30 28.32 13.96
C PHE A 57 -6.34 27.68 12.96
N ILE A 58 -5.51 28.50 12.32
CA ILE A 58 -4.61 28.10 11.24
C ILE A 58 -3.18 28.05 11.78
N VAL A 59 -2.66 26.85 11.98
CA VAL A 59 -1.38 26.63 12.67
C VAL A 59 -0.31 26.22 11.66
N PRO A 60 0.88 26.84 11.66
CA PRO A 60 1.99 26.37 10.84
C PRO A 60 2.48 25.01 11.34
N GLU A 61 2.73 24.09 10.40
CA GLU A 61 3.24 22.74 10.66
C GLU A 61 4.59 22.56 9.99
N ARG A 62 5.35 21.54 10.39
CA ARG A 62 6.71 21.28 9.87
C ARG A 62 6.79 21.27 8.35
N HIS A 63 5.79 20.68 7.69
CA HIS A 63 5.75 20.50 6.23
C HIS A 63 4.56 21.22 5.58
N GLY A 64 3.97 22.22 6.24
CA GLY A 64 2.79 22.91 5.72
C GLY A 64 2.01 23.62 6.81
N LEU A 65 0.72 23.30 6.94
CA LEU A 65 -0.16 23.90 7.94
C LEU A 65 -1.32 22.97 8.32
N SER A 66 -1.98 23.27 9.44
CA SER A 66 -3.25 22.67 9.81
C SER A 66 -4.32 23.73 10.05
N ILE A 67 -5.58 23.35 9.80
CA ILE A 67 -6.76 24.19 10.02
C ILE A 67 -7.64 23.46 11.02
N GLN A 68 -7.78 24.01 12.22
CA GLN A 68 -8.71 23.52 13.23
C GLN A 68 -9.98 24.34 13.15
N ARG A 69 -11.07 23.71 12.67
CA ARG A 69 -12.36 24.36 12.45
C ARG A 69 -13.36 23.92 13.51
N THR A 70 -14.04 24.89 14.10
CA THR A 70 -15.19 24.69 14.98
C THR A 70 -16.43 25.30 14.33
N TRP A 71 -17.46 24.49 14.15
CA TRP A 71 -18.79 24.93 13.76
C TRP A 71 -19.65 25.07 15.01
N THR A 72 -20.25 26.23 15.19
CA THR A 72 -21.29 26.48 16.20
C THR A 72 -22.57 26.83 15.46
N VAL A 73 -23.54 25.91 15.44
CA VAL A 73 -24.83 26.09 14.77
C VAL A 73 -25.93 26.16 15.81
N LEU A 74 -26.67 27.25 15.85
CA LEU A 74 -27.74 27.49 16.85
C LEU A 74 -29.15 27.29 16.30
N GLN A 75 -29.28 27.10 14.98
CA GLN A 75 -30.57 26.86 14.34
C GLN A 75 -30.83 25.37 14.20
N GLU A 76 -32.05 24.95 14.49
CA GLU A 76 -32.51 23.60 14.19
C GLU A 76 -32.48 23.34 12.68
N GLY A 77 -32.23 22.10 12.30
CA GLY A 77 -32.19 21.69 10.90
C GLY A 77 -31.15 20.62 10.64
N ARG A 78 -30.83 20.45 9.36
CA ARG A 78 -29.87 19.46 8.86
C ARG A 78 -28.61 20.13 8.37
N VAL A 79 -27.48 19.88 9.02
CA VAL A 79 -26.22 20.56 8.74
C VAL A 79 -25.22 19.64 8.03
N GLY A 80 -24.53 20.19 7.02
CA GLY A 80 -23.31 19.65 6.44
C GLY A 80 -22.10 20.48 6.85
N LEU A 81 -21.10 19.82 7.44
CA LEU A 81 -19.81 20.41 7.79
C LEU A 81 -18.86 20.22 6.61
N SER A 82 -18.12 21.28 6.25
CA SER A 82 -17.23 21.23 5.09
C SER A 82 -15.95 22.04 5.29
N PHE A 83 -14.89 21.58 4.65
CA PHE A 83 -13.73 22.39 4.31
C PHE A 83 -13.72 22.57 2.79
N CYS A 84 -13.60 23.82 2.33
CA CYS A 84 -13.51 24.14 0.92
C CYS A 84 -12.21 24.90 0.69
N LEU A 85 -11.27 24.25 0.00
CA LEU A 85 -9.97 24.78 -0.35
C LEU A 85 -9.92 24.98 -1.87
N GLU A 86 -9.42 26.13 -2.30
CA GLU A 86 -9.14 26.40 -3.70
C GLU A 86 -7.67 26.73 -3.89
N PHE A 87 -7.10 26.14 -4.92
CA PHE A 87 -5.70 26.29 -5.29
C PHE A 87 -5.63 26.91 -6.69
N PRO A 88 -4.66 27.79 -6.98
CA PRO A 88 -4.34 28.17 -8.35
C PRO A 88 -4.16 26.93 -9.22
N GLU A 89 -4.60 26.97 -10.48
CA GLU A 89 -4.39 25.83 -11.38
C GLU A 89 -2.89 25.50 -11.46
N LEU A 90 -2.57 24.30 -11.02
CA LEU A 90 -1.23 23.76 -11.10
C LEU A 90 -1.07 23.18 -12.51
N THR A 91 -0.45 23.94 -13.41
CA THR A 91 -0.26 23.50 -14.81
C THR A 91 0.49 22.17 -14.87
N GLY A 92 -0.08 21.18 -15.56
CA GLY A 92 0.49 19.83 -15.66
C GLY A 92 0.35 18.99 -14.39
N ALA A 93 -0.57 19.36 -13.49
CA ALA A 93 -0.77 18.62 -12.25
C ALA A 93 -1.65 17.38 -12.42
N ALA A 94 -1.16 16.26 -11.89
CA ALA A 94 -1.95 15.06 -11.68
C ALA A 94 -2.58 15.07 -10.29
N TRP A 95 -3.59 14.23 -10.07
CA TRP A 95 -4.15 14.02 -8.75
C TRP A 95 -4.25 12.54 -8.42
N LEU A 96 -4.17 12.22 -7.14
CA LEU A 96 -4.27 10.88 -6.61
C LEU A 96 -5.16 10.89 -5.37
N LEU A 97 -6.26 10.14 -5.44
CA LEU A 97 -7.11 9.76 -4.32
C LEU A 97 -6.79 8.28 -4.05
N PRO A 98 -5.77 7.96 -3.22
CA PRO A 98 -5.27 6.60 -3.16
C PRO A 98 -6.35 5.66 -2.63
N GLY A 99 -6.53 4.51 -3.30
CA GLY A 99 -7.63 3.58 -3.02
C GLY A 99 -8.95 3.89 -3.73
N VAL A 100 -9.08 5.06 -4.36
CA VAL A 100 -10.31 5.49 -5.03
C VAL A 100 -10.11 5.83 -6.50
N ALA A 101 -9.17 6.72 -6.83
CA ALA A 101 -8.98 7.17 -8.20
C ALA A 101 -7.66 7.94 -8.42
N ARG A 102 -7.32 8.17 -9.69
CA ARG A 102 -6.19 8.99 -10.13
C ARG A 102 -6.49 9.56 -11.51
N GLY A 103 -5.97 10.74 -11.80
CA GLY A 103 -6.15 11.41 -13.09
C GLY A 103 -5.01 12.34 -13.44
N GLU A 104 -4.75 12.49 -14.74
CA GLU A 104 -3.74 13.42 -15.29
C GLU A 104 -4.25 14.86 -15.38
N ALA A 105 -5.57 15.04 -15.32
CA ALA A 105 -6.22 16.34 -15.23
C ALA A 105 -7.33 16.30 -14.17
N VAL A 106 -7.47 17.41 -13.46
CA VAL A 106 -8.57 17.62 -12.51
C VAL A 106 -9.90 17.66 -13.28
N PRO A 107 -10.93 16.90 -12.86
CA PRO A 107 -12.21 16.84 -13.58
C PRO A 107 -12.92 18.19 -13.55
N LEU A 108 -13.68 18.50 -14.61
CA LEU A 108 -14.48 19.74 -14.68
C LEU A 108 -15.65 19.74 -13.70
N GLU A 109 -16.23 18.57 -13.44
CA GLU A 109 -17.34 18.39 -12.50
C GLU A 109 -16.86 17.68 -11.23
N ALA A 110 -17.42 18.09 -10.09
CA ALA A 110 -17.11 17.48 -8.80
C ALA A 110 -17.77 16.10 -8.68
N GLU A 111 -16.96 15.04 -8.60
CA GLU A 111 -17.41 13.70 -8.25
C GLU A 111 -16.99 13.36 -6.81
N PRO A 112 -17.94 13.08 -5.89
CA PRO A 112 -17.61 12.76 -4.52
C PRO A 112 -17.07 11.34 -4.38
N ALA A 113 -15.85 11.24 -3.86
CA ALA A 113 -15.25 9.99 -3.42
C ALA A 113 -15.55 9.72 -1.94
N ASP A 114 -15.82 8.46 -1.60
CA ASP A 114 -15.96 8.03 -0.20
C ASP A 114 -14.60 8.10 0.51
N GLY A 115 -14.52 8.97 1.52
CA GLY A 115 -13.32 9.21 2.30
C GLY A 115 -12.86 7.99 3.10
N SER A 116 -13.71 6.98 3.35
CA SER A 116 -13.31 5.72 4.00
C SER A 116 -12.49 4.80 3.09
N LEU A 117 -12.65 4.95 1.77
CA LEU A 117 -11.92 4.17 0.77
C LEU A 117 -10.57 4.78 0.41
N THR A 118 -10.29 6.00 0.91
CA THR A 118 -9.00 6.66 0.71
C THR A 118 -7.93 6.14 1.67
N ALA A 119 -6.67 6.14 1.24
CA ALA A 119 -5.54 5.65 2.07
C ALA A 119 -5.28 6.48 3.33
N LEU A 120 -5.50 7.79 3.27
CA LEU A 120 -5.51 8.70 4.43
C LEU A 120 -6.93 9.24 4.59
N PRO A 121 -7.42 9.57 5.80
CA PRO A 121 -8.83 9.95 5.98
C PRO A 121 -9.22 11.16 5.13
N ALA A 122 -10.09 10.92 4.14
CA ALA A 122 -10.48 11.88 3.10
C ALA A 122 -9.27 12.57 2.45
N GLY A 123 -8.27 11.77 2.07
CA GLY A 123 -7.00 12.24 1.54
C GLY A 123 -6.98 12.46 0.03
N VAL A 124 -6.38 13.56 -0.42
CA VAL A 124 -6.08 13.85 -1.84
C VAL A 124 -4.69 14.42 -2.02
N TYR A 125 -3.97 13.89 -2.99
CA TYR A 125 -2.70 14.44 -3.47
C TYR A 125 -2.96 15.22 -4.76
N LEU A 126 -2.47 16.46 -4.81
CA LEU A 126 -2.37 17.30 -5.99
C LEU A 126 -0.88 17.41 -6.34
N LEU A 127 -0.45 16.71 -7.38
CA LEU A 127 0.94 16.53 -7.76
C LEU A 127 1.31 17.50 -8.87
N ALA A 128 2.27 18.36 -8.65
CA ALA A 128 2.80 19.31 -9.64
C ALA A 128 4.31 19.51 -9.48
N GLY A 129 4.99 19.90 -10.57
CA GLY A 129 6.45 19.90 -10.63
C GLY A 129 7.15 20.88 -9.67
N ARG A 130 6.56 22.03 -9.36
CA ARG A 130 7.19 23.02 -8.45
C ARG A 130 6.72 22.93 -7.00
N ALA A 131 5.42 22.73 -6.78
CA ALA A 131 4.83 22.62 -5.46
C ALA A 131 3.60 21.71 -5.55
N SER A 132 3.62 20.61 -4.80
CA SER A 132 2.52 19.66 -4.67
C SER A 132 1.89 19.77 -3.29
N VAL A 133 0.63 19.35 -3.17
CA VAL A 133 -0.14 19.45 -1.93
C VAL A 133 -0.81 18.12 -1.62
N LEU A 134 -0.69 17.68 -0.37
CA LEU A 134 -1.53 16.63 0.20
C LEU A 134 -2.51 17.30 1.16
N VAL A 135 -3.80 17.07 0.95
CA VAL A 135 -4.87 17.46 1.87
C VAL A 135 -5.44 16.20 2.49
N PHE A 136 -5.54 16.14 3.80
CA PHE A 136 -6.26 15.06 4.50
C PHE A 136 -6.86 15.57 5.81
N ALA A 137 -7.94 14.94 6.26
CA ALA A 137 -8.59 15.30 7.50
C ALA A 137 -8.19 14.38 8.64
N ASP A 138 -8.22 14.90 9.87
CA ASP A 138 -8.24 14.02 11.02
C ASP A 138 -9.59 13.29 11.04
N PRO A 139 -9.61 11.97 11.28
CA PRO A 139 -10.83 11.17 11.35
C PRO A 139 -11.75 11.66 12.49
N PRO A 140 -13.07 11.49 12.36
CA PRO A 140 -14.02 12.07 13.31
C PRO A 140 -13.88 11.44 14.70
N ALA A 141 -14.13 12.24 15.74
CA ALA A 141 -14.13 11.77 17.13
C ALA A 141 -15.30 10.81 17.44
N VAL A 142 -16.34 10.78 16.59
CA VAL A 142 -17.51 9.90 16.73
C VAL A 142 -17.55 8.96 15.51
N GLU A 143 -17.26 7.68 15.77
CA GLU A 143 -17.02 6.57 14.83
C GLU A 143 -18.24 6.12 13.98
N ARG A 144 -19.19 7.01 13.67
CA ARG A 144 -20.45 6.60 13.02
C ARG A 144 -20.85 7.40 11.78
N ARG A 145 -19.97 8.25 11.27
CA ARG A 145 -20.31 9.15 10.16
C ARG A 145 -19.13 9.28 9.23
N GLY A 146 -19.28 8.70 8.04
CA GLY A 146 -18.30 8.78 6.96
C GLY A 146 -17.99 10.22 6.52
N SER A 147 -17.09 10.33 5.54
CA SER A 147 -16.71 11.60 4.93
C SER A 147 -16.64 11.43 3.41
N SER A 148 -16.73 12.53 2.67
CA SER A 148 -16.44 12.53 1.24
C SER A 148 -15.38 13.56 0.91
N VAL A 149 -14.61 13.28 -0.15
CA VAL A 149 -13.68 14.22 -0.77
C VAL A 149 -14.11 14.44 -2.21
N GLU A 150 -14.29 15.70 -2.59
CA GLU A 150 -14.67 16.16 -3.92
C GLU A 150 -13.52 16.97 -4.50
N LEU A 151 -13.24 16.75 -5.78
CA LEU A 151 -12.21 17.46 -6.53
C LEU A 151 -12.83 17.97 -7.83
N ALA A 152 -12.64 19.26 -8.13
CA ALA A 152 -13.13 19.85 -9.38
C ALA A 152 -12.24 21.00 -9.85
N ARG A 153 -12.21 21.20 -11.17
CA ARG A 153 -11.63 22.37 -11.82
C ARG A 153 -12.69 23.44 -11.96
N LEU A 154 -12.32 24.68 -11.67
CA LEU A 154 -13.18 25.84 -11.72
C LEU A 154 -12.51 26.95 -12.50
N VAL A 155 -13.31 27.88 -13.01
CA VAL A 155 -12.83 29.15 -13.55
C VAL A 155 -13.56 30.24 -12.79
N GLN A 156 -12.82 31.09 -12.08
CA GLN A 156 -13.37 32.23 -11.35
C GLN A 156 -12.65 33.49 -11.81
N GLU A 157 -13.40 34.47 -12.30
CA GLU A 157 -12.83 35.75 -12.80
C GLU A 157 -11.71 35.51 -13.83
N GLU A 158 -11.91 34.56 -14.73
CA GLU A 158 -10.95 34.10 -15.76
C GLU A 158 -9.71 33.36 -15.22
N GLU A 159 -9.53 33.27 -13.91
CA GLU A 159 -8.47 32.48 -13.29
C GLU A 159 -8.91 31.01 -13.08
N PRO A 160 -8.18 30.03 -13.62
CA PRO A 160 -8.49 28.64 -13.37
C PRO A 160 -8.00 28.21 -11.98
N LEU A 161 -8.88 27.53 -11.25
CA LEU A 161 -8.66 27.03 -9.89
C LEU A 161 -8.95 25.54 -9.80
N VAL A 162 -8.35 24.90 -8.80
CA VAL A 162 -8.66 23.54 -8.38
C VAL A 162 -9.32 23.61 -7.00
N ARG A 163 -10.56 23.14 -6.89
CA ARG A 163 -11.29 23.07 -5.63
C ARG A 163 -11.25 21.66 -5.06
N VAL A 164 -10.87 21.59 -3.79
CA VAL A 164 -10.99 20.41 -2.95
C VAL A 164 -12.03 20.69 -1.88
N GLU A 165 -13.13 19.94 -1.88
CA GLU A 165 -14.16 20.02 -0.85
C GLU A 165 -14.20 18.73 -0.05
N LEU A 166 -13.96 18.82 1.26
CA LEU A 166 -14.13 17.71 2.19
C LEU A 166 -15.44 17.92 2.94
N ARG A 167 -16.36 16.96 2.89
CA ARG A 167 -17.69 17.08 3.50
C ARG A 167 -17.95 15.98 4.52
N ARG A 168 -18.60 16.38 5.62
CA ARG A 168 -19.07 15.52 6.71
C ARG A 168 -20.45 15.98 7.14
N PRO A 169 -21.47 15.11 7.10
CA PRO A 169 -21.50 13.77 6.51
C PRO A 169 -21.39 13.85 4.97
N PRO A 170 -21.11 12.74 4.26
CA PRO A 170 -20.89 12.75 2.82
C PRO A 170 -22.16 13.17 2.05
N ARG A 171 -22.01 13.73 0.84
CA ARG A 171 -23.17 14.04 -0.02
C ARG A 171 -23.94 12.76 -0.38
N ALA A 172 -25.26 12.86 -0.44
CA ALA A 172 -26.11 11.75 -0.89
C ALA A 172 -25.77 11.35 -2.33
N GLY A 173 -25.56 10.06 -2.58
CA GLY A 173 -25.05 9.51 -3.85
C GLY A 173 -23.67 8.85 -3.75
N THR A 174 -22.97 9.03 -2.64
CA THR A 174 -21.71 8.35 -2.29
C THR A 174 -21.86 6.89 -1.88
N ALA A 175 -23.08 6.35 -1.90
CA ALA A 175 -23.34 4.98 -1.49
C ALA A 175 -22.64 3.97 -2.43
N PRO A 176 -22.00 2.93 -1.89
CA PRO A 176 -21.30 1.94 -2.67
C PRO A 176 -22.26 1.19 -3.62
N GLY A 177 -22.04 1.31 -4.94
CA GLY A 177 -22.52 0.32 -5.91
C GLY A 177 -23.76 0.66 -6.78
N ARG A 178 -24.17 1.92 -6.95
CA ARG A 178 -25.23 2.24 -7.94
C ARG A 178 -24.74 3.21 -9.02
N ARG A 179 -24.26 2.64 -10.13
CA ARG A 179 -24.28 3.35 -11.42
C ARG A 179 -25.73 3.49 -11.87
N SER A 180 -26.09 4.71 -12.25
CA SER A 180 -27.27 5.13 -13.02
C SER A 180 -28.67 4.76 -12.49
N ALA A 181 -29.34 5.74 -11.90
CA ALA A 181 -30.72 6.06 -12.25
C ALA A 181 -31.01 7.52 -11.88
N GLN A 182 -31.16 8.38 -12.90
CA GLN A 182 -31.82 9.68 -12.74
C GLN A 182 -33.19 9.46 -12.11
N ARG A 183 -33.43 9.97 -10.88
CA ARG A 183 -34.75 10.46 -10.41
C ARG A 183 -34.66 11.04 -8.99
N SER A 184 -35.18 12.27 -8.85
CA SER A 184 -35.45 13.06 -7.63
C SER A 184 -34.28 13.28 -6.66
N GLN A 185 -33.48 14.32 -6.94
CA GLN A 185 -32.35 14.77 -6.11
C GLN A 185 -32.74 15.37 -4.74
N SER A 186 -34.00 15.80 -4.54
CA SER A 186 -34.41 16.49 -3.29
C SER A 186 -34.68 15.55 -2.10
N GLY A 187 -35.07 14.29 -2.35
CA GLY A 187 -35.47 13.34 -1.30
C GLY A 187 -34.33 12.54 -0.68
N LEU A 188 -33.18 12.42 -1.36
CA LEU A 188 -32.03 11.61 -0.92
C LEU A 188 -30.93 12.44 -0.23
N GLN A 189 -30.78 13.72 -0.57
CA GLN A 189 -29.92 14.67 0.18
C GLN A 189 -30.31 14.75 1.67
N ALA A 190 -31.58 14.48 1.96
CA ALA A 190 -32.20 14.44 3.28
C ALA A 190 -31.61 13.40 4.27
N GLN A 191 -30.97 12.32 3.81
CA GLN A 191 -30.61 11.19 4.67
C GLN A 191 -29.20 11.23 5.26
N ALA A 192 -28.27 12.03 4.71
CA ALA A 192 -26.90 12.05 5.19
C ALA A 192 -26.65 13.08 6.31
N ALA A 193 -27.31 14.24 6.30
CA ALA A 193 -26.99 15.42 7.13
C ALA A 193 -27.09 15.25 8.66
N LEU A 194 -26.30 16.05 9.42
CA LEU A 194 -26.37 16.09 10.88
C LEU A 194 -27.65 16.78 11.32
N ARG A 195 -28.55 16.07 12.01
CA ARG A 195 -29.74 16.66 12.61
C ARG A 195 -29.35 17.46 13.87
N VAL A 196 -29.74 18.72 13.91
CA VAL A 196 -29.58 19.65 15.03
C VAL A 196 -30.97 19.97 15.59
N SER A 197 -31.17 19.75 16.89
CA SER A 197 -32.45 19.96 17.61
C SER A 197 -32.31 21.01 18.73
N GLY A 198 -31.34 21.91 18.60
CA GLY A 198 -30.90 22.86 19.61
C GLY A 198 -29.64 23.54 19.13
N SER A 199 -28.55 23.47 19.89
CA SER A 199 -27.22 23.89 19.43
C SER A 199 -26.35 22.69 19.05
N LEU A 200 -25.55 22.85 18.00
CA LEU A 200 -24.49 21.95 17.59
C LEU A 200 -23.15 22.67 17.73
N GLU A 201 -22.23 22.08 18.48
CA GLU A 201 -20.82 22.45 18.46
C GLU A 201 -20.01 21.23 18.03
N GLN A 202 -19.29 21.37 16.90
CA GLN A 202 -18.45 20.30 16.38
C GLN A 202 -17.11 20.90 15.98
N ALA A 203 -16.02 20.18 16.26
CA ALA A 203 -14.69 20.53 15.79
C ALA A 203 -14.15 19.45 14.86
N ALA A 204 -13.32 19.86 13.90
CA ALA A 204 -12.52 18.97 13.06
C ALA A 204 -11.21 19.65 12.66
N ARG A 205 -10.24 18.85 12.27
CA ARG A 205 -8.94 19.34 11.80
C ARG A 205 -8.67 18.85 10.39
N LEU A 206 -8.16 19.77 9.57
CA LEU A 206 -7.64 19.51 8.24
C LEU A 206 -6.13 19.75 8.23
N ASN A 207 -5.37 18.90 7.56
CA ASN A 207 -3.93 19.01 7.44
C ASN A 207 -3.57 19.21 5.96
N LEU A 208 -2.68 20.18 5.70
CA LEU A 208 -2.13 20.46 4.39
C LEU A 208 -0.62 20.27 4.46
N VAL A 209 -0.10 19.33 3.68
CA VAL A 209 1.34 19.12 3.49
C VAL A 209 1.72 19.69 2.14
N ILE A 210 2.70 20.58 2.10
CA ILE A 210 3.15 21.29 0.91
C ILE A 210 4.63 20.95 0.70
N ALA A 211 4.93 20.28 -0.40
CA ALA A 211 6.27 19.80 -0.71
C ALA A 211 6.46 19.64 -2.22
N PRO A 212 7.69 19.53 -2.72
CA PRO A 212 7.95 19.02 -4.08
C PRO A 212 7.31 17.63 -4.27
N ALA A 213 6.87 17.31 -5.49
CA ALA A 213 6.17 16.05 -5.80
C ALA A 213 6.91 14.80 -5.28
N ARG A 214 8.23 14.79 -5.45
CA ARG A 214 9.13 13.71 -4.99
C ARG A 214 9.11 13.46 -3.47
N GLU A 215 8.85 14.47 -2.66
CA GLU A 215 8.94 14.40 -1.20
C GLU A 215 7.55 14.32 -0.53
N LEU A 216 6.50 14.66 -1.28
CA LEU A 216 5.14 14.80 -0.75
C LEU A 216 4.64 13.52 -0.08
N PHE A 217 4.90 12.36 -0.67
CA PHE A 217 4.47 11.08 -0.10
C PHE A 217 5.16 10.77 1.22
N ALA A 218 6.47 11.01 1.32
CA ALA A 218 7.24 10.75 2.53
C ALA A 218 6.84 11.70 3.67
N GLN A 219 6.78 13.00 3.38
CA GLN A 219 6.39 14.02 4.35
C GLN A 219 4.91 13.89 4.74
N GLY A 220 4.05 13.55 3.79
CA GLY A 220 2.64 13.26 4.00
C GLY A 220 2.42 12.07 4.91
N LEU A 221 3.09 10.95 4.64
CA LEU A 221 3.03 9.75 5.47
C LEU A 221 3.56 10.03 6.89
N SER A 222 4.71 10.72 7.03
CA SER A 222 5.25 11.09 8.34
C SER A 222 4.24 11.93 9.13
N THR A 223 3.66 12.94 8.49
CA THR A 223 2.66 13.82 9.13
C THR A 223 1.42 13.02 9.52
N ALA A 224 0.93 12.13 8.66
CA ALA A 224 -0.21 11.26 8.96
C ALA A 224 0.09 10.31 10.13
N LEU A 225 1.27 9.71 10.20
CA LEU A 225 1.67 8.85 11.32
C LEU A 225 1.74 9.63 12.64
N ASP A 226 2.28 10.85 12.63
CA ASP A 226 2.31 11.73 13.81
C ASP A 226 0.88 12.04 14.30
N ARG A 227 -0.05 12.33 13.38
CA ARG A 227 -1.48 12.53 13.71
C ARG A 227 -2.10 11.25 14.29
N LEU A 228 -1.89 10.10 13.65
CA LEU A 228 -2.44 8.82 14.11
C LEU A 228 -1.91 8.41 15.49
N ALA A 229 -0.65 8.70 15.80
CA ALA A 229 -0.08 8.43 17.11
C ALA A 229 -0.79 9.23 18.22
N THR A 230 -1.20 10.48 17.94
CA THR A 230 -1.96 11.29 18.89
C THR A 230 -3.41 10.85 19.03
N TRP A 231 -4.03 10.38 17.94
CA TRP A 231 -5.46 10.11 17.88
C TRP A 231 -5.84 8.67 18.28
N GLN A 232 -5.08 7.68 17.84
CA GLN A 232 -5.27 6.28 18.16
C GLN A 232 -3.98 5.72 18.76
N PRO A 233 -3.73 5.98 20.05
CA PRO A 233 -2.61 5.38 20.74
C PRO A 233 -2.77 3.87 20.70
N ARG A 234 -1.70 3.18 20.34
CA ARG A 234 -1.73 1.73 20.17
C ARG A 234 -1.96 1.06 21.54
N PRO A 235 -2.85 0.06 21.65
CA PRO A 235 -3.05 -0.62 22.91
C PRO A 235 -1.77 -1.31 23.36
N ALA A 236 -1.46 -1.22 24.67
CA ALA A 236 -0.18 -1.65 25.26
C ALA A 236 0.17 -3.14 25.03
N GLY A 237 -0.76 -3.98 24.56
CA GLY A 237 -0.54 -5.40 24.24
C GLY A 237 -0.23 -5.73 22.77
N ALA A 238 -0.48 -4.82 21.81
CA ALA A 238 -0.29 -5.12 20.37
C ALA A 238 1.19 -5.39 20.02
N GLN A 239 2.12 -4.84 20.79
CA GLN A 239 3.55 -5.05 20.61
C GLN A 239 4.00 -6.49 20.96
N GLY A 240 3.27 -7.21 21.82
CA GLY A 240 3.60 -8.58 22.21
C GLY A 240 3.60 -9.55 21.03
N ASN A 241 2.72 -9.32 20.05
CA ASN A 241 2.63 -10.12 18.83
C ASN A 241 3.80 -9.87 17.85
N LEU A 242 4.53 -8.77 18.03
CA LEU A 242 5.68 -8.39 17.18
C LEU A 242 7.02 -8.77 17.80
N VAL A 243 7.03 -9.45 18.95
CA VAL A 243 8.27 -9.95 19.56
C VAL A 243 8.85 -11.06 18.66
N PRO A 244 10.16 -11.07 18.37
CA PRO A 244 10.77 -12.07 17.48
C PRO A 244 10.45 -13.53 17.83
N ALA A 245 10.51 -13.88 19.12
CA ALA A 245 10.18 -15.23 19.59
C ALA A 245 8.71 -15.62 19.32
N ALA A 246 7.77 -14.68 19.50
CA ALA A 246 6.36 -14.91 19.23
C ALA A 246 6.10 -15.09 17.72
N LEU A 247 6.73 -14.27 16.88
CA LEU A 247 6.66 -14.38 15.42
C LEU A 247 7.28 -15.67 14.89
N GLN A 248 8.39 -16.12 15.47
CA GLN A 248 9.00 -17.42 15.15
C GLN A 248 8.08 -18.59 15.52
N ALA A 249 7.52 -18.59 16.73
CA ALA A 249 6.57 -19.62 17.16
C ALA A 249 5.31 -19.65 16.27
N ARG A 250 4.78 -18.47 15.92
CA ARG A 250 3.64 -18.34 15.00
C ARG A 250 3.98 -18.87 13.61
N THR A 251 5.17 -18.55 13.08
CA THR A 251 5.65 -19.05 11.78
C THR A 251 5.70 -20.59 11.76
N ARG A 252 6.20 -21.23 12.82
CA ARG A 252 6.21 -22.70 12.93
C ARG A 252 4.80 -23.28 12.92
N LYS A 253 3.87 -22.67 13.65
CA LYS A 253 2.44 -23.08 13.65
C LYS A 253 1.81 -22.94 12.26
N GLU A 254 2.08 -21.86 11.56
CA GLU A 254 1.56 -21.60 10.22
C GLU A 254 2.13 -22.59 9.18
N ILE A 255 3.40 -22.99 9.30
CA ILE A 255 3.99 -24.04 8.47
C ILE A 255 3.37 -25.40 8.76
N ALA A 256 3.13 -25.74 10.03
CA ALA A 256 2.43 -26.97 10.38
C ALA A 256 1.02 -27.02 9.77
N ALA A 257 0.27 -25.91 9.84
CA ALA A 257 -1.04 -25.79 9.21
C ALA A 257 -0.95 -25.88 7.67
N CYS A 258 0.06 -25.26 7.05
CA CYS A 258 0.30 -25.38 5.62
C CYS A 258 0.54 -26.83 5.20
N ARG A 259 1.35 -27.58 5.95
CA ARG A 259 1.59 -29.02 5.72
C ARG A 259 0.31 -29.84 5.86
N GLN A 260 -0.57 -29.48 6.79
CA GLN A 260 -1.82 -30.21 7.00
C GLN A 260 -2.87 -29.94 5.90
N HIS A 261 -2.96 -28.71 5.41
CA HIS A 261 -4.09 -28.27 4.58
C HIS A 261 -3.76 -27.99 3.11
N LEU A 262 -2.50 -27.71 2.78
CA LEU A 262 -2.07 -27.28 1.44
C LEU A 262 -1.07 -28.25 0.80
N LEU A 263 -0.27 -28.96 1.59
CA LEU A 263 0.70 -29.91 1.05
C LEU A 263 0.00 -31.13 0.46
N VAL A 264 0.41 -31.50 -0.75
CA VAL A 264 0.11 -32.78 -1.37
C VAL A 264 1.40 -33.55 -1.47
N ASP A 265 1.44 -34.73 -0.85
CA ASP A 265 2.61 -35.58 -0.83
C ASP A 265 2.25 -37.05 -1.04
N GLN A 266 1.86 -37.40 -2.27
CA GLN A 266 1.36 -38.74 -2.61
C GLN A 266 1.71 -39.12 -4.06
N GLY A 267 1.98 -40.39 -4.29
CA GLY A 267 2.19 -40.94 -5.64
C GLY A 267 3.31 -40.25 -6.44
N GLY A 268 4.40 -39.86 -5.78
CA GLY A 268 5.52 -39.16 -6.40
C GLY A 268 5.25 -37.70 -6.79
N THR A 269 4.12 -37.13 -6.34
CA THR A 269 3.77 -35.71 -6.43
C THR A 269 3.97 -35.07 -5.06
N CYS A 270 4.81 -34.04 -4.99
CA CYS A 270 5.09 -33.29 -3.76
C CYS A 270 5.00 -31.78 -4.05
N GLY A 271 3.92 -31.12 -3.63
CA GLY A 271 3.72 -29.71 -3.95
C GLY A 271 2.62 -29.05 -3.11
N LEU A 272 2.49 -27.73 -3.26
CA LEU A 272 1.50 -26.95 -2.52
C LEU A 272 0.30 -26.63 -3.39
N ARG A 273 -0.90 -26.92 -2.87
CA ARG A 273 -2.17 -26.44 -3.46
C ARG A 273 -2.18 -24.93 -3.52
N LEU A 274 -2.76 -24.36 -4.58
CA LEU A 274 -2.93 -22.92 -4.73
C LEU A 274 -3.79 -22.35 -3.59
N SER A 275 -4.88 -23.04 -3.25
CA SER A 275 -5.75 -22.73 -2.12
C SER A 275 -6.31 -24.03 -1.51
N PRO A 276 -6.78 -24.01 -0.26
CA PRO A 276 -7.42 -25.18 0.35
C PRO A 276 -8.55 -25.73 -0.53
N GLY A 277 -8.57 -27.04 -0.74
CA GLY A 277 -9.58 -27.72 -1.57
C GLY A 277 -9.38 -27.62 -3.09
N LEU A 278 -8.50 -26.76 -3.60
CA LEU A 278 -8.21 -26.70 -5.04
C LEU A 278 -7.29 -27.84 -5.47
N GLU A 279 -7.58 -28.45 -6.62
CA GLU A 279 -6.78 -29.50 -7.24
C GLU A 279 -5.67 -28.98 -8.16
N ILE A 280 -5.21 -27.75 -7.90
CA ILE A 280 -4.15 -27.09 -8.64
C ILE A 280 -2.99 -26.85 -7.67
N LEU A 281 -1.78 -27.31 -8.03
CA LEU A 281 -0.55 -26.99 -7.31
C LEU A 281 0.16 -25.78 -7.93
N SER A 282 0.88 -25.03 -7.10
CA SER A 282 1.71 -23.88 -7.51
C SER A 282 3.20 -24.23 -7.42
N THR A 283 3.91 -24.01 -8.54
CA THR A 283 5.36 -24.20 -8.64
C THR A 283 6.12 -23.17 -7.81
N SER A 284 5.78 -21.88 -7.95
CA SER A 284 6.41 -20.81 -7.17
C SER A 284 6.22 -20.99 -5.66
N ALA A 285 5.02 -21.37 -5.21
CA ALA A 285 4.78 -21.66 -3.79
C ALA A 285 5.61 -22.86 -3.31
N GLY A 286 5.64 -23.96 -4.08
CA GLY A 286 6.44 -25.14 -3.75
C GLY A 286 7.93 -24.83 -3.66
N ALA A 287 8.47 -24.07 -4.61
CA ALA A 287 9.87 -23.66 -4.63
C ALA A 287 10.21 -22.73 -3.45
N GLY A 288 9.33 -21.77 -3.14
CA GLY A 288 9.53 -20.87 -2.01
C GLY A 288 9.46 -21.60 -0.66
N LEU A 289 8.55 -22.57 -0.48
CA LEU A 289 8.53 -23.39 0.73
C LEU A 289 9.79 -24.24 0.83
N ALA A 290 10.25 -24.83 -0.28
CA ALA A 290 11.51 -25.57 -0.31
C ALA A 290 12.70 -24.69 0.11
N ALA A 291 12.74 -23.43 -0.31
CA ALA A 291 13.79 -22.49 0.10
C ALA A 291 13.67 -22.06 1.58
N LEU A 292 12.45 -22.01 2.12
CA LEU A 292 12.16 -21.55 3.47
C LEU A 292 12.45 -22.62 4.54
N LEU A 293 12.07 -23.88 4.28
CA LEU A 293 12.14 -24.96 5.28
C LEU A 293 13.55 -25.15 5.87
N PRO A 294 14.64 -25.26 5.09
CA PRO A 294 15.97 -25.48 5.64
C PRO A 294 16.45 -24.27 6.47
N GLY A 295 16.00 -23.05 6.15
CA GLY A 295 16.34 -21.84 6.90
C GLY A 295 15.69 -21.81 8.28
N LEU A 296 14.40 -22.18 8.37
CA LEU A 296 13.63 -22.13 9.62
C LEU A 296 13.83 -23.33 10.56
N PHE A 297 14.16 -24.49 9.99
CA PHE A 297 14.34 -25.75 10.72
C PHE A 297 15.74 -26.32 10.45
N PRO A 298 16.80 -25.62 10.89
CA PRO A 298 18.16 -26.06 10.63
C PRO A 298 18.46 -27.38 11.34
N GLY A 299 18.87 -28.40 10.57
CA GLY A 299 19.24 -29.72 11.11
C GLY A 299 18.06 -30.67 11.35
N GLU A 300 16.83 -30.29 11.01
CA GLU A 300 15.68 -31.20 11.05
C GLU A 300 15.59 -31.98 9.72
N GLU A 301 16.02 -33.25 9.73
CA GLU A 301 16.11 -34.10 8.53
C GLU A 301 14.79 -34.21 7.76
N GLU A 302 13.66 -34.35 8.45
CA GLU A 302 12.33 -34.41 7.82
C GLU A 302 12.00 -33.16 7.00
N MET A 303 12.41 -31.98 7.46
CA MET A 303 12.14 -30.70 6.79
C MET A 303 13.07 -30.51 5.59
N GLU A 304 14.32 -30.96 5.71
CA GLU A 304 15.26 -30.97 4.59
C GLU A 304 14.82 -31.93 3.49
N GLU A 305 14.37 -33.14 3.85
CA GLU A 305 13.83 -34.11 2.90
C GLU A 305 12.60 -33.54 2.17
N LEU A 306 11.66 -32.96 2.92
CA LEU A 306 10.48 -32.31 2.34
C LEU A 306 10.87 -31.18 1.37
N ALA A 307 11.86 -30.35 1.73
CA ALA A 307 12.36 -29.30 0.86
C ALA A 307 12.90 -29.86 -0.47
N LEU A 308 13.69 -30.93 -0.42
CA LEU A 308 14.23 -31.57 -1.61
C LEU A 308 13.13 -32.19 -2.48
N ARG A 309 12.13 -32.83 -1.88
CA ARG A 309 10.98 -33.43 -2.59
C ARG A 309 10.13 -32.38 -3.30
N LEU A 310 9.87 -31.25 -2.63
CA LEU A 310 9.21 -30.09 -3.23
C LEU A 310 10.01 -29.51 -4.41
N ALA A 311 11.32 -29.31 -4.22
CA ALA A 311 12.20 -28.79 -5.27
C ALA A 311 12.27 -29.75 -6.47
N ASP A 312 12.32 -31.05 -6.23
CA ASP A 312 12.36 -32.08 -7.29
C ASP A 312 11.09 -32.12 -8.11
N PHE A 313 9.94 -31.92 -7.47
CA PHE A 313 8.68 -31.77 -8.17
C PHE A 313 8.65 -30.50 -9.03
N VAL A 314 9.12 -29.38 -8.48
CA VAL A 314 9.24 -28.08 -9.20
C VAL A 314 10.13 -28.20 -10.44
N LEU A 315 11.23 -28.96 -10.39
CA LEU A 315 12.10 -29.16 -11.55
C LEU A 315 11.36 -29.76 -12.75
N ARG A 316 10.32 -30.58 -12.52
CA ARG A 316 9.51 -31.17 -13.58
C ARG A 316 8.66 -30.14 -14.33
N ALA A 317 8.51 -28.93 -13.78
CA ALA A 317 7.77 -27.83 -14.41
C ALA A 317 8.61 -27.06 -15.44
N GLN A 318 9.93 -27.32 -15.52
CA GLN A 318 10.80 -26.60 -16.44
C GLN A 318 10.57 -27.05 -17.87
N LEU A 319 10.16 -26.11 -18.72
CA LEU A 319 9.98 -26.32 -20.15
C LEU A 319 11.32 -26.37 -20.89
N PRO A 320 11.35 -26.89 -22.14
CA PRO A 320 12.54 -26.82 -23.00
C PRO A 320 13.06 -25.38 -23.23
N THR A 321 12.18 -24.38 -23.14
CA THR A 321 12.56 -22.96 -23.19
C THR A 321 13.38 -22.51 -21.99
N GLY A 322 13.39 -23.28 -20.89
CA GLY A 322 14.04 -22.94 -19.63
C GLY A 322 13.13 -22.31 -18.59
N LEU A 323 11.93 -21.84 -18.98
CA LEU A 323 10.95 -21.24 -18.07
C LEU A 323 10.14 -22.31 -17.32
N PHE A 324 9.60 -21.95 -16.15
CA PHE A 324 8.80 -22.85 -15.31
C PHE A 324 7.30 -22.64 -15.49
N CYS A 325 6.56 -23.71 -15.77
CA CYS A 325 5.10 -23.67 -15.69
C CYS A 325 4.66 -23.42 -14.24
N GLU A 326 3.70 -22.53 -14.03
CA GLU A 326 3.28 -22.15 -12.68
C GLU A 326 2.26 -23.11 -12.06
N ARG A 327 1.37 -23.71 -12.86
CA ARG A 327 0.20 -24.46 -12.36
C ARG A 327 0.27 -25.92 -12.76
N PHE A 328 0.05 -26.83 -11.81
CA PHE A 328 -0.10 -28.25 -12.07
C PHE A 328 -1.50 -28.73 -11.70
N ASP A 329 -2.19 -29.41 -12.62
CA ASP A 329 -3.51 -30.00 -12.38
C ASP A 329 -3.36 -31.43 -11.84
N LEU A 330 -3.84 -31.69 -10.62
CA LEU A 330 -3.78 -33.00 -9.99
C LEU A 330 -4.66 -34.06 -10.66
N LYS A 331 -5.83 -33.66 -11.21
CA LYS A 331 -6.74 -34.60 -11.90
C LYS A 331 -6.12 -35.07 -13.19
N ARG A 332 -5.59 -34.13 -13.97
CA ARG A 332 -4.99 -34.39 -15.29
C ARG A 332 -3.55 -34.87 -15.20
N ARG A 333 -2.90 -34.70 -14.04
CA ARG A 333 -1.47 -34.96 -13.81
C ARG A 333 -0.58 -34.27 -14.85
N SER A 334 -0.93 -33.03 -15.16
CA SER A 334 -0.28 -32.26 -16.23
C SER A 334 -0.07 -30.81 -15.82
N TRP A 335 1.00 -30.20 -16.31
CA TRP A 335 1.23 -28.77 -16.22
C TRP A 335 0.22 -28.01 -17.09
N LEU A 336 -0.34 -26.94 -16.55
CA LEU A 336 -1.27 -26.05 -17.25
C LEU A 336 -0.50 -24.91 -17.90
N GLU A 337 -0.80 -24.63 -19.16
CA GLU A 337 -0.38 -23.39 -19.85
C GLU A 337 -1.24 -22.21 -19.34
N ALA A 338 -0.68 -20.99 -19.26
CA ALA A 338 -1.26 -19.90 -18.47
C ALA A 338 -2.72 -19.52 -18.80
N ASP A 339 -3.20 -19.80 -20.02
CA ASP A 339 -4.52 -19.39 -20.49
C ASP A 339 -5.53 -20.53 -20.74
N GLY A 340 -5.17 -21.79 -20.47
CA GLY A 340 -6.03 -22.95 -20.80
C GLY A 340 -6.34 -23.12 -22.31
N ARG A 341 -5.88 -22.20 -23.15
CA ARG A 341 -5.84 -22.27 -24.61
C ARG A 341 -4.51 -22.88 -25.01
N LYS A 342 -4.53 -23.81 -25.98
CA LYS A 342 -3.31 -24.34 -26.61
C LYS A 342 -2.65 -23.26 -27.46
N THR A 343 -1.98 -22.29 -26.85
CA THR A 343 -1.09 -21.37 -27.56
C THR A 343 0.27 -22.05 -27.70
N ARG A 344 0.80 -22.12 -28.92
CA ARG A 344 2.16 -22.63 -29.15
C ARG A 344 3.07 -21.45 -29.51
N PRO A 345 4.11 -21.17 -28.70
CA PRO A 345 4.47 -21.80 -27.42
C PRO A 345 3.57 -21.33 -26.24
N PRO A 346 3.51 -22.10 -25.14
CA PRO A 346 2.79 -21.71 -23.93
C PRO A 346 3.27 -20.37 -23.40
N ALA A 347 2.34 -19.46 -23.14
CA ALA A 347 2.65 -18.25 -22.37
C ALA A 347 2.97 -18.67 -20.93
N VAL A 348 4.25 -18.56 -20.54
CA VAL A 348 4.67 -18.73 -19.15
C VAL A 348 4.90 -17.33 -18.57
N PRO A 349 4.18 -16.95 -17.50
CA PRO A 349 4.33 -15.62 -16.95
C PRO A 349 5.72 -15.45 -16.33
N ALA A 350 6.49 -14.51 -16.87
CA ALA A 350 7.90 -14.28 -16.52
C ALA A 350 8.10 -14.04 -15.01
N GLY A 351 7.14 -13.38 -14.35
CA GLY A 351 7.17 -13.11 -12.91
C GLY A 351 7.22 -14.37 -12.06
N GLN A 352 6.30 -15.33 -12.24
CA GLN A 352 6.33 -16.56 -11.44
C GLN A 352 7.56 -17.42 -11.77
N SER A 353 7.98 -17.48 -13.03
CA SER A 353 9.21 -18.20 -13.39
C SER A 353 10.45 -17.57 -12.74
N ALA A 354 10.49 -16.24 -12.59
CA ALA A 354 11.55 -15.54 -11.89
C ALA A 354 11.52 -15.82 -10.38
N GLU A 355 10.33 -15.85 -9.76
CA GLU A 355 10.16 -16.21 -8.34
C GLU A 355 10.59 -17.66 -8.05
N THR A 356 10.22 -18.60 -8.92
CA THR A 356 10.70 -19.99 -8.83
C THR A 356 12.22 -20.07 -8.96
N ALA A 357 12.80 -19.40 -9.97
CA ALA A 357 14.25 -19.40 -10.17
C ALA A 357 14.97 -18.80 -8.95
N TRP A 358 14.48 -17.68 -8.43
CA TRP A 358 15.02 -17.04 -7.24
C TRP A 358 15.01 -17.99 -6.03
N ALA A 359 13.88 -18.63 -5.74
CA ALA A 359 13.76 -19.57 -4.64
C ALA A 359 14.72 -20.76 -4.77
N LEU A 360 14.89 -21.30 -5.98
CA LEU A 360 15.87 -22.36 -6.24
C LEU A 360 17.31 -21.90 -5.99
N VAL A 361 17.68 -20.66 -6.34
CA VAL A 361 19.02 -20.12 -6.04
C VAL A 361 19.24 -19.99 -4.52
N VAL A 362 18.24 -19.51 -3.80
CA VAL A 362 18.28 -19.42 -2.32
C VAL A 362 18.47 -20.81 -1.72
N LEU A 363 17.69 -21.80 -2.17
CA LEU A 363 17.84 -23.20 -1.75
C LEU A 363 19.25 -23.73 -2.03
N VAL A 364 19.81 -23.47 -3.23
CA VAL A 364 21.18 -23.88 -3.57
C VAL A 364 22.19 -23.31 -2.57
N GLY A 365 22.05 -22.03 -2.19
CA GLY A 365 22.91 -21.40 -1.18
C GLY A 365 22.87 -22.15 0.15
N LEU A 366 21.68 -22.53 0.62
CA LEU A 366 21.48 -23.28 1.86
C LEU A 366 22.05 -24.70 1.78
N LEU A 367 21.74 -25.44 0.71
CA LEU A 367 22.24 -26.80 0.50
C LEU A 367 23.77 -26.84 0.36
N ARG A 368 24.35 -25.87 -0.35
CA ARG A 368 25.81 -25.76 -0.51
C ARG A 368 26.51 -25.57 0.84
N ARG A 369 25.96 -24.72 1.73
CA ARG A 369 26.50 -24.52 3.09
C ARG A 369 26.47 -25.81 3.91
N ARG A 370 25.48 -26.67 3.68
CA ARG A 370 25.32 -28.00 4.32
C ARG A 370 26.01 -29.14 3.57
N ARG A 371 26.71 -28.86 2.47
CA ARG A 371 27.36 -29.86 1.59
C ARG A 371 26.39 -30.90 1.01
N LEU A 372 25.13 -30.52 0.81
CA LEU A 372 24.11 -31.37 0.19
C LEU A 372 24.10 -31.23 -1.34
N PRO A 373 23.57 -32.22 -2.08
CA PRO A 373 23.46 -32.16 -3.55
C PRO A 373 22.62 -30.98 -4.02
N HIS A 374 23.21 -30.08 -4.81
CA HIS A 374 22.55 -28.81 -5.20
C HIS A 374 22.69 -28.44 -6.68
N LEU A 375 23.58 -29.11 -7.43
CA LEU A 375 23.94 -28.70 -8.80
C LEU A 375 22.77 -28.75 -9.79
N ARG A 376 21.83 -29.69 -9.63
CA ARG A 376 20.64 -29.77 -10.49
C ARG A 376 19.74 -28.54 -10.36
N TYR A 377 19.56 -28.03 -9.14
CA TYR A 377 18.75 -26.85 -8.88
C TYR A 377 19.44 -25.59 -9.40
N LEU A 378 20.76 -25.51 -9.23
CA LEU A 378 21.57 -24.43 -9.78
C LEU A 378 21.48 -24.38 -11.31
N HIS A 379 21.57 -25.53 -11.96
CA HIS A 379 21.45 -25.62 -13.42
C HIS A 379 20.06 -25.16 -13.90
N ALA A 380 18.99 -25.66 -13.25
CA ALA A 380 17.63 -25.28 -13.60
C ALA A 380 17.38 -23.78 -13.40
N ALA A 381 17.81 -23.21 -12.27
CA ALA A 381 17.68 -21.79 -12.00
C ALA A 381 18.48 -20.93 -13.00
N ALA A 382 19.72 -21.30 -13.29
CA ALA A 382 20.55 -20.58 -14.27
C ALA A 382 19.95 -20.62 -15.68
N ARG A 383 19.35 -21.75 -16.08
CA ARG A 383 18.64 -21.88 -17.36
C ARG A 383 17.42 -20.96 -17.43
N ALA A 384 16.61 -20.89 -16.37
CA ALA A 384 15.47 -20.00 -16.29
C ALA A 384 15.87 -18.52 -16.33
N VAL A 385 16.90 -18.13 -15.55
CA VAL A 385 17.47 -16.77 -15.58
C VAL A 385 18.00 -16.41 -16.96
N GLY A 386 18.67 -17.35 -17.64
CA GLY A 386 19.14 -17.16 -19.02
C GLY A 386 17.99 -16.94 -20.01
N ALA A 387 16.92 -17.72 -19.90
CA ALA A 387 15.72 -17.58 -20.73
C ALA A 387 15.01 -16.23 -20.50
N LEU A 388 14.89 -15.80 -19.23
CA LEU A 388 14.31 -14.50 -18.87
C LEU A 388 15.17 -13.34 -19.39
N ALA A 389 16.50 -13.46 -19.29
CA ALA A 389 17.42 -12.46 -19.84
C ALA A 389 17.34 -12.35 -21.37
N ALA A 390 17.19 -13.49 -22.06
CA ALA A 390 16.99 -13.50 -23.51
C ALA A 390 15.66 -12.85 -23.91
N ALA A 391 14.58 -13.12 -23.18
CA ALA A 391 13.28 -12.49 -23.41
C ALA A 391 13.34 -10.97 -23.22
N ALA A 392 13.93 -10.51 -22.11
CA ALA A 392 14.12 -9.08 -21.83
C ALA A 392 15.01 -8.38 -22.88
N ALA A 393 15.98 -9.08 -23.48
CA ALA A 393 16.80 -8.56 -24.57
C ALA A 393 16.03 -8.47 -25.89
N ALA A 394 15.13 -9.41 -26.15
CA ALA A 394 14.29 -9.45 -27.36
C ALA A 394 13.17 -8.39 -27.35
N SER A 395 12.68 -8.02 -26.16
CA SER A 395 11.70 -6.95 -25.96
C SER A 395 12.33 -5.80 -25.17
N PRO A 396 13.30 -5.07 -25.76
CA PRO A 396 14.08 -4.09 -25.02
C PRO A 396 13.18 -2.99 -24.43
N ALA A 397 12.10 -2.58 -25.12
CA ALA A 397 11.18 -1.57 -24.61
C ALA A 397 10.34 -2.03 -23.40
N SER A 398 10.25 -3.33 -23.12
CA SER A 398 9.43 -3.89 -22.03
C SER A 398 10.15 -3.78 -20.68
N GLU A 399 9.80 -2.72 -19.93
CA GLU A 399 10.28 -2.53 -18.55
C GLU A 399 9.83 -3.69 -17.64
N THR A 400 8.58 -4.14 -17.79
CA THR A 400 7.98 -5.21 -16.96
C THR A 400 8.74 -6.52 -17.04
N GLU A 401 9.17 -6.95 -18.23
CA GLU A 401 9.95 -8.19 -18.41
C GLU A 401 11.37 -8.07 -17.86
N ALA A 402 11.97 -6.88 -17.96
CA ALA A 402 13.31 -6.65 -17.47
C ALA A 402 13.36 -6.57 -15.93
N LEU A 403 12.33 -6.03 -15.27
CA LEU A 403 12.32 -5.80 -13.83
C LEU A 403 12.08 -7.06 -12.98
N VAL A 404 11.66 -8.20 -13.56
CA VAL A 404 11.57 -9.47 -12.82
C VAL A 404 12.92 -10.18 -12.68
N LEU A 405 13.91 -9.82 -13.50
CA LEU A 405 15.21 -10.48 -13.59
C LEU A 405 16.20 -10.15 -12.45
N PRO A 406 16.29 -8.92 -11.90
CA PRO A 406 17.37 -8.55 -11.00
C PRO A 406 17.44 -9.37 -9.73
N GLU A 407 16.30 -9.81 -9.19
CA GLU A 407 16.29 -10.58 -7.93
C GLU A 407 16.90 -11.98 -8.07
N PRO A 408 16.43 -12.88 -8.96
CA PRO A 408 17.10 -14.15 -9.17
C PRO A 408 18.52 -14.00 -9.72
N LEU A 409 18.78 -12.97 -10.55
CA LEU A 409 20.10 -12.75 -11.13
C LEU A 409 21.14 -12.25 -10.11
N ALA A 410 20.73 -11.38 -9.17
CA ALA A 410 21.57 -10.90 -8.08
C ALA A 410 21.99 -12.05 -7.16
N GLU A 411 21.05 -12.88 -6.73
CA GLU A 411 21.35 -14.06 -5.90
C GLU A 411 22.29 -15.03 -6.64
N LEU A 412 22.05 -15.25 -7.94
CA LEU A 412 22.89 -16.14 -8.75
C LEU A 412 24.31 -15.59 -8.93
N TYR A 413 24.43 -14.27 -9.12
CA TYR A 413 25.72 -13.59 -9.16
C TYR A 413 26.47 -13.72 -7.83
N LEU A 414 25.82 -13.45 -6.71
CA LEU A 414 26.42 -13.58 -5.38
C LEU A 414 26.88 -15.01 -5.08
N LEU A 415 26.14 -16.01 -5.58
CA LEU A 415 26.48 -17.42 -5.38
C LEU A 415 27.63 -17.92 -6.27
N THR A 416 27.71 -17.42 -7.52
CA THR A 416 28.60 -17.98 -8.56
C THR A 416 29.76 -17.10 -8.98
N GLY A 417 29.68 -15.78 -8.76
CA GLY A 417 30.68 -14.80 -9.18
C GLY A 417 30.84 -14.63 -10.70
N LYS A 418 29.93 -15.17 -11.54
CA LYS A 418 30.08 -15.13 -13.00
C LYS A 418 29.92 -13.73 -13.57
N ASP A 419 30.89 -13.31 -14.38
CA ASP A 419 30.91 -11.98 -15.04
C ASP A 419 29.73 -11.72 -15.97
N ALA A 420 29.18 -12.76 -16.60
CA ALA A 420 27.99 -12.59 -17.45
C ALA A 420 26.80 -12.02 -16.65
N HIS A 421 26.59 -12.50 -15.43
CA HIS A 421 25.51 -11.99 -14.56
C HIS A 421 25.78 -10.55 -14.12
N LYS A 422 27.04 -10.24 -13.81
CA LYS A 422 27.50 -8.88 -13.47
C LYS A 422 27.18 -7.88 -14.59
N LYS A 423 27.49 -8.24 -15.84
CA LYS A 423 27.22 -7.40 -17.02
C LYS A 423 25.72 -7.16 -17.23
N THR A 424 24.91 -8.19 -17.09
CA THR A 424 23.45 -8.05 -17.22
C THR A 424 22.85 -7.15 -16.14
N LEU A 425 23.27 -7.30 -14.86
CA LEU A 425 22.83 -6.41 -13.77
C LEU A 425 23.23 -4.95 -14.02
N ALA A 426 24.47 -4.72 -14.47
CA ALA A 426 24.94 -3.38 -14.84
C ALA A 426 24.10 -2.76 -15.96
N GLY A 427 23.78 -3.53 -17.00
CA GLY A 427 22.93 -3.08 -18.11
C GLY A 427 21.50 -2.73 -17.68
N ILE A 428 20.89 -3.53 -16.81
CA ILE A 428 19.55 -3.22 -16.26
C ILE A 428 19.60 -1.94 -15.43
N ARG A 429 20.61 -1.79 -14.56
CA ARG A 429 20.82 -0.56 -13.77
C ARG A 429 20.94 0.66 -14.68
N GLU A 430 21.82 0.59 -15.68
CA GLU A 430 22.06 1.72 -16.61
C GLU A 430 20.83 2.07 -17.43
N ARG A 431 19.99 1.09 -17.74
CA ARG A 431 18.80 1.31 -18.54
C ARG A 431 17.63 1.90 -17.74
N PHE A 432 17.35 1.36 -16.57
CA PHE A 432 16.12 1.66 -15.83
C PHE A 432 16.35 2.50 -14.57
N PHE A 433 17.59 2.63 -14.11
CA PHE A 433 17.97 3.27 -12.85
C PHE A 433 19.16 4.24 -12.99
N SER A 434 19.45 4.73 -14.20
CA SER A 434 20.55 5.69 -14.45
C SER A 434 20.15 7.16 -14.31
N MET A 435 18.85 7.43 -14.31
CA MET A 435 18.27 8.76 -14.14
C MET A 435 17.25 8.71 -13.01
N ASP A 436 17.16 9.81 -12.26
CA ASP A 436 16.10 9.97 -11.28
C ASP A 436 14.79 10.16 -12.04
N ARG A 437 13.86 9.24 -11.81
CA ARG A 437 12.50 9.32 -12.36
C ARG A 437 11.61 9.89 -11.28
N GLU A 438 10.81 10.88 -11.62
CA GLU A 438 9.71 11.30 -10.75
C GLU A 438 8.81 10.09 -10.46
N PRO A 439 8.28 9.96 -9.23
CA PRO A 439 7.32 8.92 -8.93
C PRO A 439 6.11 9.09 -9.86
N ALA A 440 6.00 8.21 -10.84
CA ALA A 440 4.75 8.10 -11.58
C ALA A 440 3.72 7.57 -10.60
N ALA A 441 2.55 8.21 -10.54
CA ALA A 441 1.42 7.47 -10.02
C ALA A 441 1.26 6.23 -10.92
N GLU A 442 0.99 5.08 -10.33
CA GLU A 442 0.65 3.86 -11.05
C GLU A 442 -0.77 3.50 -10.65
N ASP A 443 -1.50 2.83 -11.53
CA ASP A 443 -2.89 2.46 -11.23
C ASP A 443 -2.97 1.11 -10.50
N ALA A 444 -1.84 0.39 -10.42
CA ALA A 444 -1.68 -0.86 -9.70
C ALA A 444 -0.42 -0.86 -8.84
N LEU A 445 -0.45 -1.59 -7.73
CA LEU A 445 0.67 -1.75 -6.81
C LEU A 445 1.84 -2.55 -7.43
N GLN A 446 1.52 -3.48 -8.32
CA GLN A 446 2.44 -4.53 -8.74
C GLN A 446 3.69 -4.03 -9.50
N PRO A 447 3.60 -3.07 -10.44
CA PRO A 447 4.79 -2.55 -11.12
C PRO A 447 5.71 -1.77 -10.14
N ALA A 448 5.15 -0.98 -9.23
CA ALA A 448 5.89 -0.30 -8.16
C ALA A 448 6.64 -1.31 -7.28
N PHE A 449 5.98 -2.41 -6.91
CA PHE A 449 6.61 -3.52 -6.19
C PHE A 449 7.75 -4.16 -6.98
N GLN A 450 7.56 -4.43 -8.28
CA GLN A 450 8.59 -5.04 -9.12
C GLN A 450 9.81 -4.13 -9.26
N ARG A 451 9.59 -2.84 -9.51
CA ARG A 451 10.66 -1.85 -9.63
C ARG A 451 11.43 -1.69 -8.32
N ALA A 452 10.72 -1.64 -7.19
CA ALA A 452 11.33 -1.59 -5.87
C ALA A 452 12.12 -2.87 -5.53
N ARG A 453 11.59 -4.06 -5.81
CA ARG A 453 12.31 -5.35 -5.66
C ARG A 453 13.58 -5.38 -6.51
N ALA A 454 13.49 -4.94 -7.76
CA ALA A 454 14.62 -4.83 -8.68
C ALA A 454 15.70 -3.89 -8.13
N ALA A 455 15.33 -2.70 -7.66
CA ALA A 455 16.25 -1.75 -7.05
C ALA A 455 16.93 -2.32 -5.79
N ALA A 456 16.17 -2.98 -4.92
CA ALA A 456 16.69 -3.60 -3.71
C ALA A 456 17.65 -4.77 -4.02
N ALA A 457 17.36 -5.56 -5.06
CA ALA A 457 18.21 -6.65 -5.52
C ALA A 457 19.52 -6.15 -6.15
N LEU A 458 19.45 -5.15 -7.03
CA LEU A 458 20.63 -4.50 -7.62
C LEU A 458 21.55 -3.95 -6.53
N ASN A 459 20.96 -3.23 -5.56
CA ASN A 459 21.70 -2.68 -4.43
C ASN A 459 22.41 -3.77 -3.62
N ALA A 460 21.73 -4.87 -3.29
CA ALA A 460 22.34 -5.98 -2.55
C ALA A 460 23.49 -6.67 -3.30
N ALA A 461 23.45 -6.68 -4.63
CA ALA A 461 24.55 -7.17 -5.46
C ALA A 461 25.67 -6.13 -5.69
N GLY A 462 25.60 -4.95 -5.08
CA GLY A 462 26.61 -3.88 -5.20
C GLY A 462 26.40 -2.94 -6.40
N PHE A 463 25.26 -3.03 -7.08
CA PHE A 463 24.90 -2.14 -8.19
C PHE A 463 23.94 -1.06 -7.69
N LEU A 464 24.48 0.08 -7.28
CA LEU A 464 23.69 1.17 -6.71
C LEU A 464 22.78 1.80 -7.79
N PRO A 465 21.44 1.70 -7.68
CA PRO A 465 20.53 2.45 -8.54
C PRO A 465 20.58 3.94 -8.17
N LYS A 466 20.38 4.85 -9.15
CA LYS A 466 20.08 6.24 -8.83
C LYS A 466 18.63 6.38 -8.36
N GLY A 467 18.40 7.28 -7.42
CA GLY A 467 17.07 7.53 -6.85
C GLY A 467 16.42 6.33 -6.15
N PRO A 468 17.09 5.60 -5.24
CA PRO A 468 16.44 4.55 -4.45
C PRO A 468 15.27 5.09 -3.60
N GLU A 469 15.34 6.37 -3.24
CA GLU A 469 14.28 7.14 -2.60
C GLU A 469 12.99 7.14 -3.42
N ALA A 470 13.09 7.32 -4.75
CA ALA A 470 11.93 7.35 -5.62
C ALA A 470 11.19 6.00 -5.62
N CYS A 471 11.92 4.88 -5.60
CA CYS A 471 11.32 3.53 -5.52
C CYS A 471 10.68 3.27 -4.15
N LEU A 472 11.23 3.86 -3.08
CA LEU A 472 10.63 3.77 -1.75
C LEU A 472 9.35 4.62 -1.70
N TYR A 473 9.43 5.87 -2.16
CA TYR A 473 8.34 6.83 -2.10
C TYR A 473 7.16 6.45 -2.99
N SER A 474 7.38 5.74 -4.10
CA SER A 474 6.30 5.21 -4.94
C SER A 474 5.46 4.13 -4.25
N LEU A 475 5.95 3.50 -3.17
CA LEU A 475 5.22 2.49 -2.41
C LEU A 475 4.31 3.10 -1.34
N LEU A 476 4.64 4.29 -0.84
CA LEU A 476 3.94 4.91 0.30
C LEU A 476 2.46 5.26 0.04
N PRO A 477 2.05 5.74 -1.15
CA PRO A 477 0.64 6.07 -1.43
C PRO A 477 -0.31 4.87 -1.35
N TRP A 478 0.23 3.66 -1.47
CA TRP A 478 -0.53 2.42 -1.44
C TRP A 478 -0.90 1.96 -0.04
N ILE A 479 -0.32 2.58 1.00
CA ILE A 479 -0.50 2.16 2.38
C ILE A 479 -1.78 2.77 2.94
N HIS A 480 -2.72 1.92 3.28
CA HIS A 480 -3.98 2.30 3.92
C HIS A 480 -3.76 2.56 5.41
N LEU A 481 -3.78 3.82 5.81
CA LEU A 481 -3.70 4.24 7.21
C LEU A 481 -5.03 4.77 7.76
N ASN A 482 -6.01 4.97 6.89
CA ASN A 482 -7.35 5.35 7.26
C ASN A 482 -8.08 4.18 7.94
N PRO A 483 -8.66 4.34 9.12
CA PRO A 483 -9.53 3.31 9.67
C PRO A 483 -10.93 3.45 9.06
N GLY A 484 -11.36 2.42 8.33
CA GLY A 484 -12.69 2.36 7.76
C GLY A 484 -13.77 1.99 8.79
N GLU A 485 -15.02 2.31 8.48
CA GLU A 485 -16.19 1.70 9.11
C GLU A 485 -16.61 0.49 8.25
N SER A 486 -16.68 -0.72 8.83
CA SER A 486 -17.29 -1.86 8.13
C SER A 486 -18.82 -1.78 8.28
N PRO A 487 -19.60 -1.74 7.19
CA PRO A 487 -21.05 -1.81 7.31
C PRO A 487 -21.47 -3.15 7.91
N GLY A 488 -21.95 -3.13 9.16
CA GLY A 488 -22.52 -4.30 9.85
C GLY A 488 -21.58 -5.11 10.74
N GLN A 489 -20.31 -4.71 10.93
CA GLN A 489 -19.46 -5.27 12.00
C GLN A 489 -19.26 -4.25 13.11
N ALA A 490 -19.27 -4.73 14.36
CA ALA A 490 -18.92 -3.93 15.53
C ALA A 490 -17.40 -3.76 15.60
N GLY A 491 -16.84 -2.81 14.83
CA GLY A 491 -15.45 -2.39 14.99
C GLY A 491 -14.87 -1.68 13.76
N PRO A 492 -13.83 -0.84 13.95
CA PRO A 492 -13.12 -0.18 12.86
C PRO A 492 -12.30 -1.19 12.04
N VAL A 493 -12.20 -0.96 10.72
CA VAL A 493 -11.26 -1.68 9.85
C VAL A 493 -9.83 -1.34 10.32
N PRO A 494 -8.98 -2.34 10.60
CA PRO A 494 -7.62 -2.07 11.06
C PRO A 494 -6.81 -1.34 9.98
N CYS A 495 -6.01 -0.35 10.41
CA CYS A 495 -5.05 0.34 9.56
C CYS A 495 -3.86 -0.58 9.23
N GLY A 496 -3.25 -0.41 8.05
CA GLY A 496 -2.00 -1.10 7.66
C GLY A 496 -2.10 -2.01 6.43
N GLY A 497 -3.26 -2.11 5.80
CA GLY A 497 -3.42 -2.84 4.54
C GLY A 497 -2.84 -2.09 3.33
N LEU A 498 -2.71 -2.77 2.19
CA LEU A 498 -2.22 -2.17 0.95
C LEU A 498 -3.29 -2.14 -0.13
N HIS A 499 -3.52 -1.00 -0.76
CA HIS A 499 -4.39 -0.95 -1.92
C HIS A 499 -3.78 -1.75 -3.09
N GLU A 500 -4.57 -2.63 -3.71
CA GLU A 500 -4.11 -3.43 -4.86
C GLU A 500 -4.04 -2.61 -6.14
N THR A 501 -5.14 -1.91 -6.43
CA THR A 501 -5.33 -1.01 -7.57
C THR A 501 -6.14 0.19 -7.10
N LEU A 502 -5.94 1.33 -7.76
CA LEU A 502 -6.73 2.51 -7.46
C LEU A 502 -8.20 2.27 -7.83
N GLY A 503 -9.11 2.53 -6.91
CA GLY A 503 -10.54 2.28 -7.08
C GLY A 503 -10.98 0.86 -6.76
N ALA A 504 -10.06 -0.10 -6.60
CA ALA A 504 -10.41 -1.38 -6.01
C ALA A 504 -10.62 -1.23 -4.51
N ARG A 505 -11.78 -1.70 -4.06
CA ARG A 505 -12.14 -1.76 -2.64
C ARG A 505 -11.49 -2.96 -1.98
N ARG A 506 -10.18 -3.14 -2.13
CA ARG A 506 -9.45 -4.29 -1.60
C ARG A 506 -8.14 -3.86 -0.97
N LEU A 507 -7.90 -4.36 0.23
CA LEU A 507 -6.66 -4.22 0.96
C LEU A 507 -5.93 -5.55 1.01
N LEU A 508 -4.71 -5.62 0.51
CA LEU A 508 -3.88 -6.81 0.48
C LEU A 508 -3.18 -7.05 1.82
N PHE A 509 -3.09 -8.31 2.24
CA PHE A 509 -2.28 -8.74 3.39
C PHE A 509 -0.83 -9.03 2.96
N ARG A 510 -0.13 -7.99 2.49
CA ARG A 510 1.27 -8.04 2.01
C ARG A 510 2.22 -7.20 2.88
N GLY A 511 1.92 -7.09 4.17
CA GLY A 511 2.63 -6.18 5.06
C GLY A 511 4.04 -6.63 5.39
N PHE A 512 4.33 -7.94 5.51
CA PHE A 512 5.72 -8.39 5.74
C PHE A 512 6.59 -8.18 4.50
N GLU A 513 6.05 -8.46 3.31
CA GLU A 513 6.77 -8.20 2.06
C GLU A 513 7.09 -6.72 1.88
N LEU A 514 6.10 -5.84 2.09
CA LEU A 514 6.34 -4.40 2.02
C LEU A 514 7.34 -3.94 3.08
N ALA A 515 7.18 -4.41 4.31
CA ALA A 515 8.06 -4.07 5.43
C ALA A 515 9.54 -4.39 5.13
N HIS A 516 9.80 -5.61 4.64
CA HIS A 516 11.13 -6.04 4.24
C HIS A 516 11.69 -5.19 3.10
N LEU A 517 10.86 -4.89 2.11
CA LEU A 517 11.26 -4.09 0.96
C LEU A 517 11.61 -2.64 1.34
N LEU A 518 10.76 -2.00 2.15
CA LEU A 518 11.00 -0.66 2.67
C LEU A 518 12.27 -0.60 3.53
N ALA A 519 12.50 -1.60 4.38
CA ALA A 519 13.71 -1.71 5.19
C ALA A 519 14.98 -1.82 4.32
N ARG A 520 14.97 -2.67 3.28
CA ARG A 520 16.10 -2.84 2.36
C ARG A 520 16.42 -1.58 1.56
N LEU A 521 15.41 -0.90 1.04
CA LEU A 521 15.59 0.36 0.31
C LEU A 521 16.07 1.47 1.24
N GLY A 522 15.50 1.54 2.44
CA GLY A 522 15.74 2.60 3.39
C GLY A 522 17.07 2.50 4.16
N ALA A 523 17.65 1.31 4.32
CA ALA A 523 18.90 1.08 5.05
C ALA A 523 20.12 1.85 4.50
N ARG A 524 20.03 2.42 3.29
CA ARG A 524 21.11 3.18 2.64
C ARG A 524 20.76 4.66 2.43
N LEU A 525 19.61 5.13 2.91
CA LEU A 525 19.20 6.53 2.76
C LEU A 525 19.87 7.43 3.80
N PRO A 526 20.38 8.62 3.40
CA PRO A 526 21.10 9.53 4.31
C PRO A 526 20.28 10.01 5.51
N GLN A 527 18.97 10.20 5.32
CA GLN A 527 18.04 10.71 6.33
C GLN A 527 17.43 9.60 7.21
N GLY A 528 17.77 8.33 6.95
CA GLY A 528 17.27 7.16 7.66
C GLY A 528 15.80 6.82 7.38
N THR A 529 15.30 5.84 8.13
CA THR A 529 13.93 5.31 8.03
C THR A 529 13.17 5.46 9.35
N SER A 530 13.21 6.65 9.95
CA SER A 530 12.56 6.88 11.25
C SER A 530 11.07 6.57 11.22
N PHE A 531 10.37 6.99 10.15
CA PHE A 531 8.94 6.72 9.96
C PHE A 531 8.62 5.21 9.88
N LEU A 532 9.58 4.34 9.48
CA LEU A 532 9.35 2.90 9.47
C LEU A 532 9.10 2.34 10.87
N ARG A 533 9.65 2.96 11.92
CA ARG A 533 9.40 2.52 13.30
C ARG A 533 7.93 2.64 13.69
N GLU A 534 7.25 3.67 13.19
CA GLU A 534 5.82 3.90 13.43
C GLU A 534 4.92 3.21 12.40
N LEU A 535 5.40 3.08 11.17
CA LEU A 535 4.65 2.47 10.06
C LEU A 535 4.58 0.96 10.18
N LEU A 536 5.73 0.29 10.39
CA LEU A 536 5.84 -1.16 10.38
C LEU A 536 4.86 -1.82 11.32
N PRO A 537 4.71 -1.38 12.58
CA PRO A 537 3.84 -2.09 13.49
C PRO A 537 2.36 -2.06 13.05
N ARG A 538 1.91 -1.00 12.36
CA ARG A 538 0.56 -0.92 11.79
C ARG A 538 0.39 -1.87 10.61
N LEU A 539 1.35 -1.88 9.69
CA LEU A 539 1.37 -2.82 8.54
C LEU A 539 1.32 -4.28 9.03
N LEU A 540 2.12 -4.59 10.04
CA LEU A 540 2.23 -5.95 10.58
C LEU A 540 0.99 -6.34 11.39
N ASP A 541 0.40 -5.44 12.18
CA ASP A 541 -0.83 -5.72 12.92
C ASP A 541 -1.98 -6.08 11.97
N PHE A 542 -2.16 -5.32 10.89
CA PHE A 542 -3.14 -5.63 9.84
C PHE A 542 -2.89 -7.03 9.26
N THR A 543 -1.64 -7.28 8.86
CA THR A 543 -1.22 -8.54 8.24
C THR A 543 -1.41 -9.75 9.16
N LEU A 544 -1.17 -9.56 10.46
CA LEU A 544 -1.32 -10.57 11.50
C LEU A 544 -2.76 -10.76 11.97
N GLY A 545 -3.68 -9.87 11.59
CA GLY A 545 -5.11 -9.94 11.92
C GLY A 545 -5.85 -11.08 11.23
N GLN A 546 -5.28 -11.65 10.16
CA GLN A 546 -5.84 -12.78 9.43
C GLN A 546 -4.84 -13.96 9.33
N PRO A 547 -5.30 -15.17 8.96
CA PRO A 547 -4.40 -16.27 8.61
C PRO A 547 -3.41 -15.86 7.52
N VAL A 548 -2.15 -16.29 7.64
CA VAL A 548 -1.12 -15.99 6.62
C VAL A 548 -1.51 -16.54 5.24
N GLY A 549 -1.25 -15.77 4.20
CA GLY A 549 -1.63 -16.10 2.83
C GLY A 549 -3.04 -15.67 2.43
N THR A 550 -3.81 -15.08 3.33
CA THR A 550 -5.09 -14.42 2.99
C THR A 550 -4.85 -13.33 1.94
N SER A 551 -5.54 -13.38 0.80
CA SER A 551 -5.25 -12.51 -0.34
C SER A 551 -5.60 -11.04 -0.12
N TYR A 552 -6.83 -10.75 0.31
CA TYR A 552 -7.31 -9.39 0.50
C TYR A 552 -8.44 -9.27 1.51
N LEU A 553 -8.72 -8.05 1.96
CA LEU A 553 -9.93 -7.62 2.67
C LEU A 553 -10.70 -6.65 1.76
N SER A 554 -11.95 -6.96 1.42
CA SER A 554 -12.87 -6.12 0.70
C SER A 554 -13.42 -5.01 1.60
N LEU A 555 -13.33 -3.76 1.15
CA LEU A 555 -13.88 -2.60 1.84
C LEU A 555 -15.34 -2.38 1.44
N GLY A 556 -16.22 -2.21 2.43
CA GLY A 556 -17.63 -1.88 2.22
C GLY A 556 -18.56 -3.08 1.91
N GLU A 557 -18.07 -4.31 2.04
CA GLU A 557 -18.88 -5.54 1.95
C GLU A 557 -19.40 -5.96 3.34
N PRO A 558 -20.56 -6.66 3.42
CA PRO A 558 -21.08 -7.16 4.68
C PRO A 558 -20.21 -8.27 5.28
N ALA A 559 -20.32 -8.44 6.60
CA ALA A 559 -19.55 -9.41 7.39
C ALA A 559 -19.59 -10.83 6.80
N GLY A 560 -18.42 -11.45 6.59
CA GLY A 560 -18.30 -12.86 6.18
C GLY A 560 -18.05 -13.08 4.68
N GLN A 561 -18.13 -12.04 3.86
CA GLN A 561 -17.68 -12.04 2.44
C GLN A 561 -16.57 -11.01 2.18
N ASP A 562 -16.05 -10.42 3.26
CA ASP A 562 -15.04 -9.40 3.29
C ASP A 562 -13.63 -9.95 3.07
N VAL A 563 -13.37 -11.23 3.37
CA VAL A 563 -12.01 -11.79 3.30
C VAL A 563 -11.80 -12.68 2.07
N GLY A 564 -10.77 -12.39 1.28
CA GLY A 564 -10.35 -13.17 0.13
C GLY A 564 -9.76 -14.54 0.51
N PRO A 565 -9.65 -15.46 -0.46
CA PRO A 565 -9.15 -16.81 -0.18
C PRO A 565 -7.68 -16.80 0.26
N VAL A 566 -7.27 -17.88 0.94
CA VAL A 566 -5.86 -18.19 1.19
C VAL A 566 -5.19 -18.63 -0.11
N ASP A 567 -4.10 -17.96 -0.49
CA ASP A 567 -3.24 -18.28 -1.63
C ASP A 567 -1.86 -18.71 -1.12
N SER A 568 -1.43 -19.92 -1.48
CA SER A 568 -0.14 -20.46 -1.04
C SER A 568 1.06 -19.68 -1.57
N ARG A 569 0.93 -18.98 -2.69
CA ARG A 569 1.98 -18.11 -3.23
C ARG A 569 2.20 -16.92 -2.31
N LEU A 570 1.11 -16.31 -1.86
CA LEU A 570 1.15 -15.20 -0.91
C LEU A 570 1.63 -15.69 0.46
N LEU A 571 1.13 -16.84 0.93
CA LEU A 571 1.55 -17.46 2.18
C LEU A 571 3.07 -17.58 2.26
N VAL A 572 3.65 -18.22 1.25
CA VAL A 572 5.09 -18.49 1.22
C VAL A 572 5.90 -17.21 1.12
N ARG A 573 5.45 -16.24 0.31
CA ARG A 573 6.11 -14.92 0.20
C ARG A 573 6.10 -14.15 1.51
N GLU A 574 4.97 -14.08 2.21
CA GLU A 574 4.87 -13.39 3.50
C GLU A 574 5.71 -14.10 4.58
N LEU A 575 5.77 -15.44 4.58
CA LEU A 575 6.62 -16.18 5.52
C LEU A 575 8.11 -15.96 5.25
N ILE A 576 8.53 -15.96 3.98
CA ILE A 576 9.89 -15.62 3.57
C ILE A 576 10.24 -14.20 3.99
N ALA A 577 9.38 -13.23 3.67
CA ALA A 577 9.60 -11.83 4.00
C ALA A 577 9.68 -11.62 5.51
N ARG A 578 8.81 -12.27 6.28
CA ARG A 578 8.87 -12.27 7.75
C ARG A 578 10.19 -12.83 8.26
N HIS A 579 10.62 -13.98 7.75
CA HIS A 579 11.88 -14.60 8.16
C HIS A 579 13.07 -13.68 7.86
N ARG A 580 13.17 -13.16 6.65
CA ARG A 580 14.24 -12.22 6.25
C ARG A 580 14.19 -10.91 7.01
N LEU A 581 13.00 -10.36 7.28
CA LEU A 581 12.87 -9.14 8.06
C LEU A 581 13.38 -9.32 9.50
N LEU A 582 13.12 -10.48 10.13
CA LEU A 582 13.63 -10.82 11.45
C LEU A 582 15.16 -11.02 11.46
N GLU A 583 15.72 -11.63 10.42
CA GLU A 583 17.16 -11.88 10.31
C GLU A 583 17.96 -10.63 9.94
N GLU A 584 17.53 -9.90 8.92
CA GLU A 584 18.27 -8.76 8.33
C GLU A 584 18.02 -7.45 9.09
N PHE A 585 16.85 -7.30 9.72
CA PHE A 585 16.45 -6.05 10.38
C PHE A 585 15.85 -6.24 11.79
N PRO A 586 16.55 -6.93 12.71
CA PRO A 586 16.04 -7.19 14.06
C PRO A 586 15.75 -5.91 14.87
N GLN A 587 16.36 -4.78 14.51
CA GLN A 587 16.17 -3.48 15.16
C GLN A 587 14.75 -2.91 15.07
N PHE A 588 13.90 -3.41 14.16
CA PHE A 588 12.51 -2.98 14.05
C PHE A 588 11.57 -3.70 15.04
N PHE A 589 12.07 -4.71 15.75
CA PHE A 589 11.26 -5.49 16.67
C PHE A 589 11.65 -5.21 18.13
N PRO A 590 10.67 -5.11 19.05
CA PRO A 590 10.96 -4.97 20.46
C PRO A 590 11.69 -6.23 20.97
N ARG A 591 12.73 -6.03 21.79
CA ARG A 591 13.38 -7.14 22.50
C ARG A 591 12.45 -7.62 23.61
N SER A 592 12.37 -8.94 23.81
CA SER A 592 11.70 -9.48 25.00
C SER A 592 12.30 -8.85 26.25
N PRO A 593 11.50 -8.39 27.23
CA PRO A 593 12.06 -8.02 28.52
C PRO A 593 12.78 -9.24 29.12
N PRO A 594 13.93 -9.05 29.81
CA PRO A 594 14.57 -10.14 30.52
C PRO A 594 13.54 -10.74 31.48
N ARG A 595 13.39 -12.08 31.47
CA ARG A 595 12.56 -12.78 32.45
C ARG A 595 13.05 -12.40 33.84
N GLN A 596 12.30 -11.56 34.55
CA GLN A 596 12.50 -11.38 35.98
C GLN A 596 12.19 -12.73 36.64
N GLY A 597 13.20 -13.38 37.20
CA GLY A 597 13.06 -14.65 37.90
C GLY A 597 13.88 -15.80 37.29
N ALA A 598 15.20 -15.73 37.44
CA ALA A 598 15.98 -16.91 37.77
C ALA A 598 16.68 -16.58 39.09
N PRO A 599 16.42 -17.31 40.19
CA PRO A 599 17.16 -17.10 41.43
C PRO A 599 18.64 -17.41 41.19
N ALA A 600 19.49 -16.56 41.77
CA ALA A 600 20.95 -16.63 41.71
C ALA A 600 21.50 -17.91 42.37
#